data_AF-A0A5C7GK90-F1
#
_entry.id   AF-A0A5C7GK90-F1
#
_cell.length_a   1.000
_cell.length_b   1.000
_cell.length_c   1.000
_cell.angle_alpha   90.00
_cell.angle_beta   90.00
_cell.angle_gamma   90.00
#
_symmetry.space_group_name_H-M   'P 1'
#
loop_
_entity.id
_entity.type
_entity.pdbx_description
1 polymer ?
#
loop_
_entity_poly.entity_id
_entity_poly.type
_entity_poly.pdbx_seq_one_letter_code
_entity_poly.pdbx_strand_id
1 'polypeptide(L)'
;MNYDVKNIVDGPKDGKKVFRKLGTCSRTFFYILNREFGYLKELEERASDTLAGGIMQQGHQCGMLWGASLAVGAEAYRKCKDQNQAIKVAINATQKVMVSFSNREHTINCREITRCNFSSKLSMAKYFFSGRFLHCFYLAEKWAPEAVKSAMDGLSGIQKNDSEMCISCASEVAEKMGASKEEVVMVSGFAGGLGLCGAACGALAAAVWMKSLKWCREVAKKTSMTNPYSKNSLDIFYKATNSKILCSEIIGREFKSIQDHTSFIKNGGCERLIETLSKY
;
A
#
# COMPACT_ATOMS: atom_id res chain seq x y z
N MET A 1 -29.89 -5.24 -10.82
CA MET A 1 -29.91 -4.49 -9.55
C MET A 1 -29.08 -3.24 -9.74
N ASN A 2 -29.74 -2.09 -9.87
CA ASN A 2 -29.07 -0.79 -9.95
C ASN A 2 -28.51 -0.46 -8.57
N TYR A 3 -27.19 -0.49 -8.42
CA TYR A 3 -26.53 0.12 -7.28
C TYR A 3 -26.47 1.63 -7.55
N ASP A 4 -27.33 2.38 -6.87
CA ASP A 4 -27.22 3.83 -6.78
C ASP A 4 -25.83 4.18 -6.26
N VAL A 5 -24.97 4.67 -7.17
CA VAL A 5 -23.73 5.34 -6.84
C VAL A 5 -24.14 6.60 -6.10
N LYS A 6 -24.14 6.55 -4.77
CA LYS A 6 -24.40 7.73 -3.93
C LYS A 6 -23.52 8.86 -4.44
N ASN A 7 -24.10 10.00 -4.73
CA ASN A 7 -23.35 11.23 -4.97
C ASN A 7 -22.51 11.53 -3.72
N ILE A 8 -21.24 11.12 -3.75
CA ILE A 8 -20.27 11.34 -2.67
C ILE A 8 -19.84 12.81 -2.75
N VAL A 9 -20.70 13.75 -2.36
CA VAL A 9 -20.33 15.17 -2.34
C VAL A 9 -19.30 15.44 -1.24
N ASP A 10 -19.33 14.67 -0.14
CA ASP A 10 -18.51 14.92 1.05
C ASP A 10 -17.56 13.79 1.49
N GLY A 11 -17.57 12.62 0.83
CA GLY A 11 -16.74 11.46 1.22
C GLY A 11 -17.20 10.73 2.49
N PRO A 12 -16.59 9.58 2.82
CA PRO A 12 -16.86 8.86 4.07
C PRO A 12 -16.40 9.66 5.30
N LYS A 13 -17.29 9.83 6.28
CA LYS A 13 -17.02 10.56 7.54
C LYS A 13 -16.84 9.62 8.75
N ASP A 14 -16.73 8.32 8.53
CA ASP A 14 -16.69 7.30 9.58
C ASP A 14 -15.30 6.67 9.80
N GLY A 15 -14.23 7.29 9.28
CA GLY A 15 -12.87 6.75 9.32
C GLY A 15 -12.39 6.32 10.72
N LYS A 16 -12.65 7.13 11.76
CA LYS A 16 -12.32 6.78 13.15
C LYS A 16 -13.10 5.54 13.64
N LYS A 17 -14.39 5.44 13.31
CA LYS A 17 -15.24 4.31 13.70
C LYS A 17 -14.76 3.02 13.03
N VAL A 18 -14.46 3.09 11.73
CA VAL A 18 -13.91 1.95 10.98
C VAL A 18 -12.55 1.55 11.54
N PHE A 19 -11.67 2.49 11.83
CA PHE A 19 -10.35 2.19 12.39
C PHE A 19 -10.45 1.50 13.76
N ARG A 20 -11.33 1.97 14.65
CA ARG A 20 -11.57 1.28 15.94
C ARG A 20 -12.07 -0.16 15.75
N LYS A 21 -12.88 -0.42 14.73
CA LYS A 21 -13.42 -1.75 14.42
C LYS A 21 -12.37 -2.69 13.84
N LEU A 22 -11.54 -2.18 12.91
CA LEU A 22 -10.60 -3.00 12.13
C LEU A 22 -9.21 -3.09 12.75
N GLY A 23 -8.86 -2.19 13.67
CA GLY A 23 -7.65 -2.26 14.49
C GLY A 23 -6.36 -1.77 13.82
N THR A 24 -6.28 -1.76 12.49
CA THR A 24 -5.08 -1.32 11.75
C THR A 24 -5.39 -0.25 10.71
N CYS A 25 -4.47 0.70 10.53
CA CYS A 25 -4.68 1.84 9.63
C CYS A 25 -4.67 1.44 8.14
N SER A 26 -3.87 0.43 7.77
CA SER A 26 -3.84 -0.14 6.43
C SER A 26 -5.14 -0.85 6.06
N ARG A 27 -5.62 -1.78 6.89
CA ARG A 27 -6.90 -2.45 6.66
C ARG A 27 -8.05 -1.45 6.61
N THR A 28 -8.01 -0.43 7.47
CA THR A 28 -9.02 0.64 7.49
C THR A 28 -9.16 1.32 6.14
N PHE A 29 -8.06 1.80 5.55
CA PHE A 29 -8.14 2.53 4.29
C PHE A 29 -8.34 1.63 3.09
N PHE A 30 -7.85 0.39 3.15
CA PHE A 30 -8.19 -0.59 2.13
C PHE A 30 -9.72 -0.86 2.13
N TYR A 31 -10.30 -1.13 3.30
CA TYR A 31 -11.73 -1.35 3.46
C TYR A 31 -12.57 -0.12 3.07
N ILE A 32 -12.22 1.09 3.53
CA ILE A 32 -12.99 2.30 3.22
C ILE A 32 -13.05 2.52 1.71
N LEU A 33 -11.91 2.49 1.02
CA LEU A 33 -11.90 2.72 -0.43
C LEU A 33 -12.65 1.61 -1.17
N ASN A 34 -12.40 0.33 -0.85
CA ASN A 34 -13.15 -0.78 -1.43
C ASN A 34 -14.67 -0.66 -1.22
N ARG A 35 -15.09 -0.23 -0.02
CA ARG A 35 -16.51 0.01 0.29
C ARG A 35 -17.10 1.12 -0.57
N GLU A 36 -16.41 2.25 -0.68
CA GLU A 36 -16.88 3.38 -1.51
C GLU A 36 -16.86 3.03 -3.01
N PHE A 37 -15.97 2.15 -3.44
CA PHE A 37 -15.95 1.60 -4.79
C PHE A 37 -17.01 0.51 -5.03
N GLY A 38 -17.58 -0.06 -3.96
CA GLY A 38 -18.65 -1.06 -4.02
C GLY A 38 -18.19 -2.53 -3.98
N TYR A 39 -16.91 -2.81 -3.71
CA TYR A 39 -16.33 -4.16 -3.81
C TYR A 39 -15.38 -4.46 -2.65
N LEU A 40 -15.93 -5.03 -1.58
CA LEU A 40 -15.14 -5.48 -0.42
C LEU A 40 -14.29 -6.70 -0.74
N LYS A 41 -13.14 -6.81 -0.07
CA LYS A 41 -12.18 -7.91 -0.21
C LYS A 41 -11.63 -8.32 1.15
N GLU A 42 -12.43 -9.02 1.96
CA GLU A 42 -12.13 -9.23 3.39
C GLU A 42 -10.75 -9.83 3.65
N LEU A 43 -10.34 -10.83 2.87
CA LEU A 43 -9.07 -11.54 3.07
C LEU A 43 -7.89 -10.66 2.69
N GLU A 44 -7.96 -9.99 1.54
CA GLU A 44 -6.97 -9.05 1.02
C GLU A 44 -6.82 -7.82 1.94
N GLU A 45 -7.95 -7.28 2.40
CA GLU A 45 -8.02 -6.19 3.37
C GLU A 45 -7.37 -6.61 4.69
N ARG A 46 -7.72 -7.80 5.22
CA ARG A 46 -7.11 -8.32 6.45
C ARG A 46 -5.62 -8.56 6.29
N ALA A 47 -5.18 -9.08 5.15
CA ALA A 47 -3.77 -9.30 4.86
C ALA A 47 -2.94 -8.01 4.95
N SER A 48 -3.55 -6.86 4.69
CA SER A 48 -2.88 -5.57 4.79
C SER A 48 -2.57 -5.12 6.23
N ASP A 49 -3.04 -5.81 7.28
CA ASP A 49 -2.71 -5.45 8.66
C ASP A 49 -1.19 -5.28 8.83
N THR A 50 -0.37 -6.17 8.26
CA THR A 50 1.10 -6.14 8.34
C THR A 50 1.76 -4.89 7.72
N LEU A 51 1.02 -4.06 6.99
CA LEU A 51 1.52 -2.79 6.46
C LEU A 51 1.31 -1.62 7.44
N ALA A 52 0.56 -1.84 8.53
CA ALA A 52 0.36 -0.86 9.59
C ALA A 52 1.65 -0.58 10.37
N GLY A 53 1.74 0.64 10.89
CA GLY A 53 2.96 1.10 11.57
C GLY A 53 4.14 1.34 10.62
N GLY A 54 3.94 1.34 9.31
CA GLY A 54 4.98 1.63 8.32
C GLY A 54 5.79 0.42 7.89
N ILE A 55 5.10 -0.58 7.32
CA ILE A 55 5.58 -1.94 6.99
C ILE A 55 6.09 -2.64 8.23
N MET A 56 5.34 -3.59 8.78
CA MET A 56 5.76 -4.40 9.92
C MET A 56 6.23 -3.54 11.11
N GLN A 57 5.53 -2.42 11.35
CA GLN A 57 5.86 -1.44 12.40
C GLN A 57 7.27 -0.82 12.33
N GLN A 58 7.92 -0.83 11.16
CA GLN A 58 9.24 -0.22 10.99
C GLN A 58 9.18 1.31 10.95
N GLY A 59 8.00 1.92 10.86
CA GLY A 59 7.83 3.36 10.98
C GLY A 59 8.00 4.15 9.68
N HIS A 60 8.08 3.45 8.54
CA HIS A 60 8.09 4.07 7.21
C HIS A 60 6.67 4.48 6.78
N GLN A 61 6.37 4.53 5.48
CA GLN A 61 5.15 5.10 4.91
C GLN A 61 3.88 4.64 5.63
N CYS A 62 2.98 5.57 5.94
CA CYS A 62 1.80 5.34 6.75
C CYS A 62 0.97 4.18 6.20
N GLY A 63 0.49 3.30 7.09
CA GLY A 63 -0.37 2.17 6.71
C GLY A 63 -1.61 2.60 5.90
N MET A 64 -2.16 3.79 6.18
CA MET A 64 -3.30 4.32 5.42
C MET A 64 -3.01 4.47 3.92
N LEU A 65 -1.78 4.88 3.57
CA LEU A 65 -1.33 5.02 2.19
C LEU A 65 -1.20 3.65 1.50
N TRP A 66 -0.57 2.68 2.18
CA TRP A 66 -0.44 1.31 1.66
C TRP A 66 -1.81 0.67 1.40
N GLY A 67 -2.73 0.80 2.36
CA GLY A 67 -4.09 0.27 2.24
C GLY A 67 -4.89 0.95 1.12
N ALA A 68 -4.80 2.28 1.02
CA ALA A 68 -5.46 3.02 -0.05
C ALA A 68 -4.92 2.64 -1.45
N SER A 69 -3.61 2.45 -1.59
CA SER A 69 -2.98 2.03 -2.84
C SER A 69 -3.40 0.63 -3.29
N LEU A 70 -3.56 -0.32 -2.36
CA LEU A 70 -4.12 -1.65 -2.66
C LEU A 70 -5.56 -1.56 -3.21
N ALA A 71 -6.40 -0.73 -2.60
CA ALA A 71 -7.78 -0.50 -3.05
C ALA A 71 -7.81 0.15 -4.45
N VAL A 72 -6.93 1.12 -4.68
CA VAL A 72 -6.74 1.78 -5.99
C VAL A 72 -6.36 0.75 -7.05
N GLY A 73 -5.43 -0.15 -6.77
CA GLY A 73 -5.05 -1.20 -7.72
C GLY A 73 -6.20 -2.19 -8.00
N ALA A 74 -6.98 -2.57 -6.98
CA ALA A 74 -8.16 -3.42 -7.17
C ALA A 74 -9.22 -2.75 -8.07
N GLU A 75 -9.46 -1.45 -7.89
CA GLU A 75 -10.38 -0.70 -8.74
C GLU A 75 -9.82 -0.48 -10.16
N ALA A 76 -8.52 -0.23 -10.29
CA ALA A 76 -7.87 -0.08 -11.59
C ALA A 76 -7.99 -1.36 -12.43
N TYR A 77 -7.80 -2.53 -11.81
CA TYR A 77 -8.01 -3.83 -12.46
C TYR A 77 -9.43 -3.99 -13.00
N ARG A 78 -10.44 -3.55 -12.25
CA ARG A 78 -11.85 -3.65 -12.65
C ARG A 78 -12.24 -2.66 -13.75
N LYS A 79 -11.64 -1.47 -13.78
CA LYS A 79 -11.95 -0.42 -14.77
C LYS A 79 -11.19 -0.57 -16.09
N CYS A 80 -10.00 -1.17 -16.06
CA CYS A 80 -9.14 -1.28 -17.23
C CYS A 80 -9.34 -2.62 -17.94
N LYS A 81 -9.21 -2.62 -19.26
CA LYS A 81 -9.31 -3.87 -20.05
C LYS A 81 -7.98 -4.61 -20.14
N ASP A 82 -6.88 -3.87 -20.05
CA ASP A 82 -5.52 -4.34 -20.18
C ASP A 82 -4.76 -4.20 -18.85
N GLN A 83 -3.87 -5.15 -18.56
CA GLN A 83 -3.11 -5.19 -17.31
C GLN A 83 -2.07 -4.06 -17.22
N ASN A 84 -1.38 -3.73 -18.31
CA ASN A 84 -0.41 -2.61 -18.34
C ASN A 84 -1.13 -1.28 -18.09
N GLN A 85 -2.29 -1.10 -18.73
CA GLN A 85 -3.15 0.06 -18.47
C GLN A 85 -3.55 0.13 -16.99
N ALA A 86 -3.97 -1.00 -16.40
CA ALA A 86 -4.37 -1.06 -15.00
C ALA A 86 -3.21 -0.70 -14.05
N ILE A 87 -2.01 -1.23 -14.31
CA ILE A 87 -0.77 -0.90 -13.57
C ILE A 87 -0.47 0.60 -13.67
N LYS A 88 -0.48 1.17 -14.88
CA LYS A 88 -0.22 2.60 -15.11
C LYS A 88 -1.22 3.49 -14.35
N VAL A 89 -2.51 3.14 -14.42
CA VAL A 89 -3.58 3.85 -13.71
C VAL A 89 -3.41 3.75 -12.21
N ALA A 90 -3.10 2.56 -11.68
CA ALA A 90 -2.90 2.36 -10.25
C ALA A 90 -1.72 3.16 -9.69
N ILE A 91 -0.60 3.24 -10.43
CA ILE A 91 0.56 4.07 -10.04
C ILE A 91 0.18 5.55 -10.02
N ASN A 92 -0.41 6.07 -11.10
CA ASN A 92 -0.83 7.47 -11.19
C ASN A 92 -1.85 7.85 -10.12
N ALA A 93 -2.85 7.00 -9.87
CA ALA A 93 -3.84 7.24 -8.84
C ALA A 93 -3.23 7.18 -7.43
N THR A 94 -2.28 6.28 -7.19
CA THR A 94 -1.50 6.23 -5.95
C THR A 94 -0.72 7.53 -5.74
N GLN A 95 -0.11 8.11 -6.78
CA GLN A 95 0.57 9.41 -6.68
C GLN A 95 -0.37 10.52 -6.22
N LYS A 96 -1.60 10.58 -6.75
CA LYS A 96 -2.59 11.57 -6.28
C LYS A 96 -2.98 11.37 -4.81
N VAL A 97 -3.18 10.11 -4.39
CA VAL A 97 -3.44 9.75 -2.99
C VAL A 97 -2.28 10.18 -2.09
N MET A 98 -1.04 9.95 -2.52
CA MET A 98 0.17 10.38 -1.81
C MET A 98 0.25 11.90 -1.65
N VAL A 99 -0.03 12.65 -2.72
CA VAL A 99 -0.07 14.12 -2.68
C VAL A 99 -1.13 14.61 -1.70
N SER A 100 -2.34 14.05 -1.75
CA SER A 100 -3.41 14.39 -0.80
C SER A 100 -3.00 14.14 0.65
N PHE A 101 -2.40 12.99 0.95
CA PHE A 101 -1.94 12.67 2.30
C PHE A 101 -0.84 13.63 2.76
N SER A 102 0.16 13.87 1.91
CA SER A 102 1.29 14.74 2.22
C SER A 102 0.86 16.18 2.47
N ASN A 103 -0.10 16.70 1.69
CA ASN A 103 -0.66 18.04 1.90
C ASN A 103 -1.35 18.17 3.26
N ARG A 104 -1.94 17.08 3.77
CA ARG A 104 -2.64 17.06 5.06
C ARG A 104 -1.71 16.85 6.26
N GLU A 105 -0.81 15.89 6.18
CA GLU A 105 -0.02 15.44 7.33
C GLU A 105 1.43 15.96 7.29
N HIS A 106 1.86 16.55 6.17
CA HIS A 106 3.21 17.10 5.91
C HIS A 106 4.35 16.09 5.99
N THR A 107 4.01 14.81 6.15
CA THR A 107 4.93 13.68 6.08
C THR A 107 4.14 12.48 5.59
N ILE A 108 4.84 11.51 5.03
CA ILE A 108 4.29 10.21 4.69
C ILE A 108 4.71 9.14 5.69
N ASN A 109 5.68 9.39 6.58
CA ASN A 109 6.29 8.39 7.45
C ASN A 109 5.54 8.22 8.78
N CYS A 110 5.16 6.98 9.09
CA CYS A 110 4.44 6.62 10.31
C CYS A 110 5.20 6.99 11.58
N ARG A 111 6.53 6.85 11.61
CA ARG A 111 7.35 7.21 12.78
C ARG A 111 7.29 8.70 13.07
N GLU A 112 7.26 9.54 12.05
CA GLU A 112 7.15 11.00 12.22
C GLU A 112 5.76 11.38 12.72
N ILE A 113 4.72 10.78 12.13
CA ILE A 113 3.32 10.94 12.54
C ILE A 113 3.13 10.50 13.99
N THR A 114 3.61 9.31 14.36
CA THR A 114 3.34 8.71 15.67
C THR A 114 4.34 9.12 16.73
N ARG A 115 5.50 9.67 16.34
CA ARG A 115 6.66 9.92 17.21
C ARG A 115 7.05 8.67 18.01
N CYS A 116 6.84 7.49 17.40
CA CYS A 116 7.01 6.20 18.05
C CYS A 116 7.95 5.31 17.25
N ASN A 117 8.97 4.78 17.92
CA ASN A 117 9.68 3.60 17.47
C ASN A 117 8.99 2.38 18.08
N PHE A 118 8.18 1.67 17.29
CA PHE A 118 7.41 0.52 17.74
C PHE A 118 8.26 -0.66 18.24
N SER A 119 9.55 -0.73 17.86
CA SER A 119 10.49 -1.73 18.41
C SER A 119 10.94 -1.44 19.85
N SER A 120 10.71 -0.22 20.35
CA SER A 120 11.11 0.20 21.69
C SER A 120 9.92 0.21 22.65
N LYS A 121 9.98 -0.62 23.71
CA LYS A 121 8.96 -0.66 24.77
C LYS A 121 8.74 0.70 25.44
N LEU A 122 9.82 1.45 25.66
CA LEU A 122 9.75 2.79 26.25
C LEU A 122 9.06 3.78 25.30
N SER A 123 9.39 3.73 24.00
CA SER A 123 8.73 4.58 22.99
C SER A 123 7.25 4.23 22.84
N MET A 124 6.90 2.95 22.90
CA MET A 124 5.52 2.46 22.92
C MET A 124 4.75 2.96 24.14
N ALA A 125 5.32 2.86 25.35
CA ALA A 125 4.70 3.39 26.57
C ALA A 125 4.44 4.90 26.45
N LYS A 126 5.41 5.67 25.93
CA LYS A 126 5.26 7.11 25.68
C LYS A 126 4.16 7.40 24.65
N TYR A 127 4.06 6.59 23.58
CA TYR A 127 3.02 6.74 22.55
C TYR A 127 1.60 6.59 23.12
N PHE A 128 1.38 5.64 24.03
CA PHE A 128 0.10 5.49 24.73
C PHE A 128 -0.14 6.59 25.76
N PHE A 129 0.84 6.89 26.62
CA PHE A 129 0.70 7.90 27.68
C PHE A 129 0.45 9.31 27.13
N SER A 130 1.14 9.68 26.04
CA SER A 130 0.93 10.97 25.38
C SER A 130 -0.39 11.07 24.60
N GLY A 131 -1.14 9.97 24.47
CA GLY A 131 -2.36 9.94 23.65
C GLY A 131 -2.10 10.08 22.14
N ARG A 132 -0.85 9.95 21.68
CA ARG A 132 -0.50 10.23 20.27
C ARG A 132 -1.21 9.30 19.28
N PHE A 133 -1.64 8.12 19.71
CA PHE A 133 -2.49 7.23 18.90
C PHE A 133 -3.84 7.86 18.50
N LEU A 134 -4.37 8.80 19.31
CA LEU A 134 -5.58 9.54 18.97
C LEU A 134 -5.40 10.41 17.72
N HIS A 135 -4.17 10.87 17.45
CA HIS A 135 -3.84 11.56 16.20
C HIS A 135 -4.08 10.67 14.99
N CYS A 136 -3.69 9.39 15.04
CA CYS A 136 -3.96 8.45 13.94
C CYS A 136 -5.46 8.22 13.73
N PHE A 137 -6.25 8.16 14.81
CA PHE A 137 -7.72 8.08 14.69
C PHE A 137 -8.33 9.35 14.09
N TYR A 138 -7.85 10.51 14.49
CA TYR A 138 -8.28 11.80 13.94
C TYR A 138 -7.91 11.93 12.47
N LEU A 139 -6.67 11.59 12.12
CA LEU A 139 -6.18 11.58 10.75
C LEU A 139 -7.01 10.64 9.87
N ALA A 140 -7.36 9.45 10.35
CA ALA A 140 -8.22 8.52 9.62
C ALA A 140 -9.59 9.13 9.30
N GLU A 141 -10.21 9.81 10.26
CA GLU A 141 -11.51 10.48 10.08
C GLU A 141 -11.44 11.67 9.12
N LYS A 142 -10.38 12.48 9.20
CA LYS A 142 -10.22 13.68 8.38
C LYS A 142 -9.70 13.41 6.96
N TRP A 143 -8.91 12.35 6.79
CA TRP A 143 -8.33 12.02 5.49
C TRP A 143 -9.19 11.06 4.67
N ALA A 144 -10.05 10.24 5.28
CA ALA A 144 -10.95 9.32 4.56
C ALA A 144 -11.70 9.95 3.36
N PRO A 145 -12.34 11.13 3.47
CA PRO A 145 -13.02 11.73 2.32
C PRO A 145 -12.06 12.18 1.22
N GLU A 146 -10.89 12.72 1.59
CA GLU A 146 -9.87 13.17 0.63
C GLU A 146 -9.17 12.01 -0.07
N ALA A 147 -8.94 10.91 0.64
CA ALA A 147 -8.36 9.69 0.10
C ALA A 147 -9.26 9.09 -0.99
N VAL A 148 -10.56 8.97 -0.72
CA VAL A 148 -11.55 8.46 -1.68
C VAL A 148 -11.63 9.38 -2.90
N LYS A 149 -11.76 10.69 -2.67
CA LYS A 149 -11.80 11.68 -3.77
C LYS A 149 -10.54 11.59 -4.64
N SER A 150 -9.36 11.62 -4.03
CA SER A 150 -8.08 11.58 -4.75
C SER A 150 -7.88 10.27 -5.51
N ALA A 151 -8.33 9.15 -4.95
CA ALA A 151 -8.34 7.88 -5.63
C ALA A 151 -9.29 7.89 -6.84
N MET A 152 -10.53 8.36 -6.68
CA MET A 152 -11.51 8.48 -7.78
C MET A 152 -11.00 9.39 -8.90
N ASP A 153 -10.42 10.54 -8.56
CA ASP A 153 -9.83 11.49 -9.51
C ASP A 153 -8.63 10.88 -10.25
N GLY A 154 -7.86 10.03 -9.59
CA GLY A 154 -6.78 9.27 -10.21
C GLY A 154 -7.29 8.21 -11.18
N LEU A 155 -8.31 7.47 -10.75
CA LEU A 155 -8.93 6.38 -11.51
C LEU A 155 -9.79 6.85 -12.67
N SER A 156 -10.18 8.13 -12.72
CA SER A 156 -11.05 8.67 -13.79
C SER A 156 -10.26 9.19 -15.01
N GLY A 157 -8.95 9.42 -14.87
CA GLY A 157 -8.07 9.92 -15.94
C GLY A 157 -7.67 8.88 -17.00
N ILE A 158 -8.49 7.85 -17.23
CA ILE A 158 -8.18 6.73 -18.13
C ILE A 158 -8.13 7.23 -19.58
N GLN A 159 -6.94 7.42 -20.14
CA GLN A 159 -6.77 7.52 -21.59
C GLN A 159 -6.93 6.11 -22.19
N LYS A 160 -7.91 5.96 -23.08
CA LYS A 160 -8.43 4.66 -23.52
C LYS A 160 -7.52 3.87 -24.47
N ASN A 161 -6.40 4.42 -24.94
CA ASN A 161 -5.70 3.87 -26.12
C ASN A 161 -4.20 3.62 -25.96
N ASP A 162 -3.65 3.70 -24.75
CA ASP A 162 -2.21 3.56 -24.56
C ASP A 162 -1.86 2.16 -24.06
N SER A 163 -1.56 1.26 -24.99
CA SER A 163 -1.14 -0.14 -24.74
C SER A 163 0.38 -0.25 -24.46
N GLU A 164 1.03 0.84 -24.09
CA GLU A 164 2.44 0.81 -23.71
C GLU A 164 2.65 -0.15 -22.52
N MET A 165 3.65 -1.00 -22.67
CA MET A 165 4.07 -1.92 -21.62
C MET A 165 4.41 -1.15 -20.34
N CYS A 166 3.90 -1.61 -19.20
CA CYS A 166 4.05 -0.94 -17.91
C CYS A 166 4.41 -1.98 -16.85
N ILE A 167 5.61 -1.88 -16.28
CA ILE A 167 6.14 -2.86 -15.33
C ILE A 167 6.24 -2.22 -13.95
N SER A 168 5.75 -2.93 -12.93
CA SER A 168 5.89 -2.56 -11.51
C SER A 168 6.71 -3.60 -10.76
N CYS A 169 7.73 -3.17 -10.01
CA CYS A 169 8.59 -4.07 -9.25
C CYS A 169 7.82 -4.87 -8.18
N ALA A 170 6.74 -4.28 -7.67
CA ALA A 170 5.83 -4.93 -6.73
C ALA A 170 4.98 -6.00 -7.44
N SER A 171 4.49 -5.70 -8.64
CA SER A 171 3.75 -6.64 -9.50
C SER A 171 4.61 -7.84 -9.88
N GLU A 172 5.87 -7.63 -10.26
CA GLU A 172 6.83 -8.72 -10.57
C GLU A 172 7.06 -9.66 -9.39
N VAL A 173 7.21 -9.11 -8.17
CA VAL A 173 7.30 -9.93 -6.95
C VAL A 173 6.03 -10.73 -6.74
N ALA A 174 4.86 -10.08 -6.79
CA ALA A 174 3.59 -10.75 -6.55
C ALA A 174 3.33 -11.87 -7.57
N GLU A 175 3.60 -11.62 -8.86
CA GLU A 175 3.46 -12.61 -9.92
C GLU A 175 4.36 -13.83 -9.69
N LYS A 176 5.65 -13.61 -9.36
CA LYS A 176 6.57 -14.72 -9.02
C LYS A 176 6.14 -15.48 -7.75
N MET A 177 5.38 -14.85 -6.86
CA MET A 177 4.79 -15.50 -5.68
C MET A 177 3.45 -16.20 -5.96
N GLY A 178 3.02 -16.27 -7.23
CA GLY A 178 1.80 -16.97 -7.64
C GLY A 178 0.52 -16.14 -7.47
N ALA A 179 0.62 -14.81 -7.49
CA ALA A 179 -0.53 -13.92 -7.46
C ALA A 179 -1.43 -14.10 -8.69
N SER A 180 -2.74 -13.95 -8.50
CA SER A 180 -3.71 -13.71 -9.57
C SER A 180 -3.46 -12.36 -10.24
N LYS A 181 -4.00 -12.19 -11.46
CA LYS A 181 -3.88 -10.92 -12.20
C LYS A 181 -4.40 -9.71 -11.42
N GLU A 182 -5.47 -9.88 -10.65
CA GLU A 182 -6.00 -8.81 -9.80
C GLU A 182 -4.99 -8.44 -8.70
N GLU A 183 -4.46 -9.41 -7.97
CA GLU A 183 -3.46 -9.18 -6.91
C GLU A 183 -2.18 -8.53 -7.44
N VAL A 184 -1.73 -8.92 -8.65
CA VAL A 184 -0.59 -8.29 -9.35
C VAL A 184 -0.86 -6.80 -9.58
N VAL A 185 -2.06 -6.42 -10.00
CA VAL A 185 -2.42 -5.00 -10.19
C VAL A 185 -2.65 -4.29 -8.85
N MET A 186 -3.19 -4.96 -7.84
CA MET A 186 -3.42 -4.38 -6.51
C MET A 186 -2.14 -3.82 -5.89
N VAL A 187 -1.02 -4.53 -5.99
CA VAL A 187 0.26 -4.06 -5.46
C VAL A 187 0.99 -3.09 -6.39
N SER A 188 0.50 -2.88 -7.62
CA SER A 188 1.26 -2.17 -8.64
C SER A 188 1.57 -0.71 -8.29
N GLY A 189 0.67 -0.06 -7.54
CA GLY A 189 0.85 1.30 -7.00
C GLY A 189 2.05 1.42 -6.04
N PHE A 190 2.59 0.32 -5.54
CA PHE A 190 3.79 0.31 -4.70
C PHE A 190 5.08 0.58 -5.50
N ALA A 191 5.02 0.66 -6.83
CA ALA A 191 6.15 0.90 -7.71
C ALA A 191 7.07 2.03 -7.19
N GLY A 192 8.38 1.81 -7.27
CA GLY A 192 9.40 2.81 -6.92
C GLY A 192 9.29 3.40 -5.50
N GLY A 193 8.77 2.64 -4.54
CA GLY A 193 8.61 3.11 -3.15
C GLY A 193 7.27 3.79 -2.86
N LEU A 194 6.18 3.28 -3.44
CA LEU A 194 4.81 3.83 -3.36
C LEU A 194 4.60 5.09 -4.22
N GLY A 195 4.09 4.89 -5.43
CA GLY A 195 3.87 5.98 -6.39
C GLY A 195 5.17 6.64 -6.88
N LEU A 196 6.27 5.88 -6.98
CA LEU A 196 7.58 6.33 -7.47
C LEU A 196 8.33 7.34 -6.57
N CYS A 197 7.89 7.58 -5.34
CA CYS A 197 8.48 8.62 -4.48
C CYS A 197 9.79 8.22 -3.76
N GLY A 198 10.43 7.11 -4.12
CA GLY A 198 11.74 6.71 -3.56
C GLY A 198 11.70 6.19 -2.12
N ALA A 199 10.52 6.14 -1.52
CA ALA A 199 10.24 5.72 -0.15
C ALA A 199 10.41 4.21 0.08
N ALA A 200 9.95 3.67 1.21
CA ALA A 200 10.19 2.25 1.56
C ALA A 200 9.81 1.29 0.42
N CYS A 201 10.66 0.30 0.20
CA CYS A 201 10.63 -0.57 -0.97
C CYS A 201 9.26 -1.22 -1.21
N GLY A 202 8.67 -0.93 -2.38
CA GLY A 202 7.38 -1.49 -2.78
C GLY A 202 7.38 -3.00 -3.00
N ALA A 203 8.50 -3.55 -3.50
CA ALA A 203 8.67 -4.99 -3.67
C ALA A 203 8.62 -5.74 -2.33
N LEU A 204 9.24 -5.17 -1.27
CA LEU A 204 9.13 -5.70 0.09
C LEU A 204 7.69 -5.64 0.60
N ALA A 205 7.02 -4.49 0.45
CA ALA A 205 5.63 -4.33 0.89
C ALA A 205 4.69 -5.35 0.20
N ALA A 206 4.88 -5.58 -1.11
CA ALA A 206 4.15 -6.58 -1.87
C ALA A 206 4.41 -8.01 -1.34
N ALA A 207 5.67 -8.39 -1.13
CA ALA A 207 6.00 -9.70 -0.57
C ALA A 207 5.37 -9.93 0.81
N VAL A 208 5.49 -8.94 1.71
CA VAL A 208 4.88 -8.96 3.05
C VAL A 208 3.37 -9.14 2.96
N TRP A 209 2.70 -8.42 2.06
CA TRP A 209 1.27 -8.53 1.87
C TRP A 209 0.86 -9.88 1.28
N MET A 210 1.57 -10.38 0.26
CA MET A 210 1.30 -11.69 -0.36
C MET A 210 1.45 -12.84 0.64
N LYS A 211 2.48 -12.80 1.50
CA LYS A 211 2.65 -13.77 2.61
C LYS A 211 1.53 -13.68 3.63
N SER A 212 1.10 -12.47 3.99
CA SER A 212 -0.05 -12.25 4.86
C SER A 212 -1.35 -12.73 4.23
N LEU A 213 -1.51 -12.61 2.91
CA LEU A 213 -2.70 -13.05 2.19
C LEU A 213 -2.80 -14.57 2.15
N LYS A 214 -1.69 -15.25 1.83
CA LYS A 214 -1.60 -16.71 1.94
C LYS A 214 -1.97 -17.18 3.34
N TRP A 215 -1.41 -16.56 4.38
CA TRP A 215 -1.73 -16.88 5.77
C TRP A 215 -3.21 -16.62 6.10
N CYS A 216 -3.80 -15.51 5.64
CA CYS A 216 -5.21 -15.20 5.85
C CYS A 216 -6.15 -16.23 5.18
N ARG A 217 -5.76 -16.82 4.05
CA ARG A 217 -6.50 -17.90 3.39
C ARG A 217 -6.49 -19.19 4.22
N GLU A 218 -5.39 -19.47 4.89
CA GLU A 218 -5.20 -20.66 5.73
C GLU A 218 -5.78 -20.51 7.15
N VAL A 219 -5.70 -19.30 7.74
CA VAL A 219 -6.05 -19.03 9.13
C VAL A 219 -7.21 -18.05 9.22
N ALA A 220 -8.34 -18.53 9.71
CA ALA A 220 -9.54 -17.73 9.88
C ALA A 220 -9.45 -16.74 11.07
N LYS A 221 -9.97 -15.52 10.85
CA LYS A 221 -10.40 -14.54 11.87
C LYS A 221 -9.34 -13.95 12.82
N LYS A 222 -8.06 -14.32 12.71
CA LYS A 222 -6.97 -13.64 13.44
C LYS A 222 -6.42 -12.46 12.63
N THR A 223 -5.93 -11.42 13.31
CA THR A 223 -5.17 -10.35 12.65
C THR A 223 -3.92 -10.93 11.99
N SER A 224 -3.55 -10.42 10.80
CA SER A 224 -2.32 -10.89 10.14
C SER A 224 -1.04 -10.28 10.72
N MET A 225 -1.15 -9.34 11.67
CA MET A 225 0.01 -8.73 12.35
C MET A 225 0.98 -9.75 12.97
N THR A 226 0.46 -10.88 13.44
CA THR A 226 1.26 -11.93 14.10
C THR A 226 1.71 -13.02 13.14
N ASN A 227 1.55 -12.82 11.83
CA ASN A 227 1.96 -13.79 10.82
C ASN A 227 3.49 -14.00 10.85
N PRO A 228 3.99 -15.23 11.11
CA PRO A 228 5.42 -15.48 11.14
C PRO A 228 6.08 -15.31 9.75
N TYR A 229 5.35 -15.52 8.66
CA TYR A 229 5.92 -15.46 7.31
C TYR A 229 6.36 -14.04 6.91
N SER A 230 5.61 -13.02 7.34
CA SER A 230 5.90 -11.63 6.99
C SER A 230 7.18 -11.11 7.66
N LYS A 231 7.52 -11.64 8.84
CA LYS A 231 8.79 -11.33 9.52
C LYS A 231 9.98 -11.88 8.74
N ASN A 232 9.87 -13.10 8.22
CA ASN A 232 10.92 -13.72 7.43
C ASN A 232 11.25 -12.92 6.16
N SER A 233 10.23 -12.39 5.46
CA SER A 233 10.43 -11.50 4.31
C SER A 233 11.24 -10.26 4.65
N LEU A 234 10.96 -9.64 5.81
CA LEU A 234 11.71 -8.46 6.28
C LEU A 234 13.17 -8.81 6.61
N ASP A 235 13.41 -9.92 7.30
CA ASP A 235 14.75 -10.36 7.69
C ASP A 235 15.62 -10.68 6.46
N ILE A 236 15.07 -11.40 5.48
CA ILE A 236 15.75 -11.72 4.22
C ILE A 236 16.05 -10.44 3.43
N PHE A 237 15.08 -9.52 3.38
CA PHE A 237 15.26 -8.24 2.70
C PHE A 237 16.41 -7.43 3.32
N TYR A 238 16.43 -7.27 4.64
CA TYR A 238 17.51 -6.52 5.30
C TYR A 238 18.89 -7.14 5.09
N LYS A 239 18.99 -8.47 5.03
CA LYS A 239 20.25 -9.13 4.63
C LYS A 239 20.65 -8.79 3.20
N ALA A 240 19.69 -8.71 2.28
CA ALA A 240 19.96 -8.41 0.87
C ALA A 240 20.30 -6.94 0.60
N THR A 241 19.81 -6.01 1.43
CA THR A 241 19.95 -4.57 1.23
C THR A 241 20.93 -3.89 2.19
N ASN A 242 21.64 -4.65 3.03
CA ASN A 242 22.45 -4.12 4.13
C ASN A 242 21.63 -3.18 5.03
N SER A 243 20.43 -3.63 5.42
CA SER A 243 19.45 -2.91 6.26
C SER A 243 18.86 -1.62 5.67
N LYS A 244 19.19 -1.26 4.41
CA LYS A 244 18.52 -0.16 3.71
C LYS A 244 17.09 -0.57 3.36
N ILE A 245 16.17 0.39 3.39
CA ILE A 245 14.75 0.14 3.09
C ILE A 245 14.14 1.14 2.12
N LEU A 246 14.66 2.37 2.06
CA LEU A 246 14.21 3.35 1.08
C LEU A 246 14.62 2.88 -0.31
N CYS A 247 13.67 2.88 -1.24
CA CYS A 247 13.89 2.50 -2.62
C CYS A 247 15.02 3.32 -3.23
N SER A 248 15.03 4.63 -2.98
CA SER A 248 16.06 5.55 -3.49
C SER A 248 17.46 5.24 -2.96
N GLU A 249 17.59 4.82 -1.70
CA GLU A 249 18.89 4.44 -1.11
C GLU A 249 19.39 3.07 -1.60
N ILE A 250 18.47 2.16 -1.89
CA ILE A 250 18.76 0.82 -2.39
C ILE A 250 19.25 0.90 -3.84
N ILE A 251 18.55 1.66 -4.69
CA ILE A 251 18.87 1.75 -6.12
C ILE A 251 19.80 2.93 -6.47
N GLY A 252 20.00 3.86 -5.52
CA GLY A 252 20.86 5.04 -5.69
C GLY A 252 20.22 6.21 -6.44
N ARG A 253 18.92 6.17 -6.73
CA ARG A 253 18.17 7.25 -7.43
C ARG A 253 16.67 7.19 -7.18
N GLU A 254 15.97 8.27 -7.50
CA GLU A 254 14.51 8.28 -7.63
C GLU A 254 14.08 8.14 -9.10
N PHE A 255 12.85 7.67 -9.32
CA PHE A 255 12.30 7.52 -10.67
C PHE A 255 11.57 8.78 -11.10
N LYS A 256 11.84 9.25 -12.32
CA LYS A 256 11.24 10.49 -12.84
C LYS A 256 9.86 10.25 -13.47
N SER A 257 9.59 9.03 -13.91
CA SER A 257 8.34 8.66 -14.59
C SER A 257 8.08 7.15 -14.51
N ILE A 258 6.87 6.75 -14.89
CA ILE A 258 6.49 5.35 -15.03
C ILE A 258 7.37 4.64 -16.09
N GLN A 259 7.70 5.34 -17.19
CA GLN A 259 8.57 4.81 -18.24
C GLN A 259 10.01 4.60 -17.74
N ASP A 260 10.55 5.52 -16.93
CA ASP A 260 11.87 5.40 -16.32
C ASP A 260 11.93 4.20 -15.35
N HIS A 261 10.90 4.03 -14.52
CA HIS A 261 10.75 2.86 -13.66
C HIS A 261 10.62 1.57 -14.47
N THR A 262 9.73 1.54 -15.47
CA THR A 262 9.50 0.37 -16.33
C THR A 262 10.78 -0.05 -17.04
N SER A 263 11.51 0.91 -17.62
CA SER A 263 12.79 0.64 -18.31
C SER A 263 13.85 0.10 -17.34
N PHE A 264 13.92 0.63 -16.12
CA PHE A 264 14.84 0.14 -15.10
C PHE A 264 14.57 -1.32 -14.76
N ILE A 265 13.31 -1.70 -14.49
CA ILE A 265 12.95 -3.09 -14.15
C ILE A 265 13.16 -4.02 -15.35
N LYS A 266 12.75 -3.60 -16.55
CA LYS A 266 12.95 -4.36 -17.79
C LYS A 266 14.42 -4.73 -18.04
N ASN A 267 15.33 -3.84 -17.65
CA ASN A 267 16.77 -4.01 -17.83
C ASN A 267 17.47 -4.70 -16.64
N GLY A 268 16.73 -5.49 -15.84
CA GLY A 268 17.27 -6.25 -14.69
C GLY A 268 17.35 -5.45 -13.38
N GLY A 269 16.84 -4.22 -13.35
CA GLY A 269 16.74 -3.42 -12.14
C GLY A 269 15.91 -4.14 -11.07
N CYS A 270 16.41 -4.16 -9.83
CA CYS A 270 15.82 -4.88 -8.69
C CYS A 270 15.70 -6.41 -8.85
N GLU A 271 16.18 -7.03 -9.93
CA GLU A 271 16.01 -8.48 -10.21
C GLU A 271 16.43 -9.35 -9.02
N ARG A 272 17.64 -9.14 -8.49
CA ARG A 272 18.14 -9.85 -7.30
C ARG A 272 17.19 -9.74 -6.10
N LEU A 273 16.62 -8.57 -5.84
CA LEU A 273 15.68 -8.39 -4.73
C LEU A 273 14.34 -9.05 -5.01
N ILE A 274 13.84 -8.94 -6.24
CA ILE A 274 12.61 -9.59 -6.68
C ILE A 274 12.72 -11.11 -6.50
N GLU A 275 13.80 -11.72 -6.97
CA GLU A 275 14.08 -13.15 -6.78
C GLU A 275 14.24 -13.53 -5.32
N THR A 276 14.90 -12.69 -4.53
CA THR A 276 15.13 -12.95 -3.12
C THR A 276 13.82 -12.93 -2.32
N LEU A 277 12.93 -11.98 -2.64
CA LEU A 277 11.64 -11.80 -1.96
C LEU A 277 10.57 -12.80 -2.41
N SER A 278 10.63 -13.26 -3.66
CA SER A 278 9.67 -14.22 -4.22
C SER A 278 10.01 -15.68 -3.89
N LYS A 279 11.18 -15.94 -3.30
CA LYS A 279 11.50 -17.26 -2.77
C LYS A 279 10.62 -17.54 -1.54
N TYR A 280 9.91 -18.67 -1.63
CA TYR A 280 8.98 -19.25 -0.64
C TYR A 280 7.62 -18.59 -0.59
#